data_AF-A0A1B6LWU1-F1
#
_entry.id   AF-A0A1B6LWU1-F1
#
_cell.length_a   1.000
_cell.length_b   1.000
_cell.length_c   1.000
_cell.angle_alpha   90.00
_cell.angle_beta   90.00
_cell.angle_gamma   90.00
#
_symmetry.space_group_name_H-M   'P 1'
#
loop_
_entity.id
_entity.type
_entity.pdbx_description
1 polymer ?
#
loop_
_entity_poly.entity_id
_entity_poly.type
_entity_poly.pdbx_seq_one_letter_code
_entity_poly.pdbx_strand_id
1 'polypeptide(L)'
;WMDYSNSYGFAYTLSNSDFGIIFNDETRMLLQRKDQYIHYVHNDGTDIICQKRSIPLALNKKLKILMHCGKYMSESLLRAHEGNAPQVAADGDNPSVEVFKWMRGETEMIMMLTNGSVQVNFSSDHTKLILCGCTKTVTVIESAAYMKTLKLDNLRNCGASVQLKRKLSVVLKYVNIFLSK
;
A
#
# COMPACT_ATOMS: atom_id res chain seq x y z
N TRP A 1 -2.48 -7.84 0.35
CA TRP A 1 -1.67 -7.73 -0.88
C TRP A 1 -1.43 -9.13 -1.42
N MET A 2 -1.05 -9.26 -2.68
CA MET A 2 -0.67 -10.49 -3.35
C MET A 2 0.52 -10.20 -4.26
N ASP A 3 1.59 -10.97 -4.09
CA ASP A 3 2.75 -10.94 -4.99
C ASP A 3 2.50 -11.93 -6.14
N TYR A 4 2.16 -11.39 -7.31
CA TYR A 4 1.97 -12.16 -8.54
C TYR A 4 2.94 -11.70 -9.62
N SER A 5 4.13 -11.28 -9.20
CA SER A 5 5.18 -10.71 -10.05
C SER A 5 5.75 -11.71 -11.07
N ASN A 6 5.61 -13.02 -10.83
CA ASN A 6 5.95 -14.05 -11.83
C ASN A 6 5.12 -13.96 -13.12
N SER A 7 3.92 -13.36 -13.07
CA SER A 7 3.01 -13.30 -14.22
C SER A 7 2.57 -11.88 -14.58
N TYR A 8 2.14 -11.09 -13.60
CA TYR A 8 1.46 -9.82 -13.85
C TYR A 8 2.00 -8.65 -13.04
N GLY A 9 2.29 -8.85 -11.76
CA GLY A 9 2.72 -7.77 -10.88
C GLY A 9 2.27 -7.93 -9.43
N PHE A 10 2.27 -6.82 -8.70
CA PHE A 10 1.93 -6.76 -7.28
C PHE A 10 0.56 -6.14 -7.05
N ALA A 11 -0.38 -6.93 -6.55
CA ALA A 11 -1.75 -6.52 -6.28
C ALA A 11 -1.95 -6.16 -4.79
N TYR A 12 -2.77 -5.15 -4.52
CA TYR A 12 -3.02 -4.67 -3.17
C TYR A 12 -4.44 -4.15 -2.99
N THR A 13 -4.89 -4.13 -1.74
CA THR A 13 -6.13 -3.50 -1.31
C THR A 13 -5.78 -2.48 -0.25
N LEU A 14 -6.31 -1.28 -0.39
CA LEU A 14 -6.16 -0.18 0.56
C LEU A 14 -7.19 -0.29 1.68
N SER A 15 -6.98 0.47 2.76
CA SER A 15 -7.89 0.50 3.91
C SER A 15 -9.30 1.00 3.56
N ASN A 16 -9.42 1.84 2.53
CA ASN A 16 -10.70 2.31 2.00
C ASN A 16 -11.40 1.31 1.06
N SER A 17 -10.85 0.09 0.90
CA SER A 17 -11.32 -0.97 -0.02
C SER A 17 -10.98 -0.76 -1.49
N ASP A 18 -10.33 0.34 -1.86
CA ASP A 18 -9.87 0.50 -3.24
C ASP A 18 -8.79 -0.54 -3.56
N PHE A 19 -8.78 -1.00 -4.81
CA PHE A 19 -7.97 -2.13 -5.24
C PHE A 19 -7.01 -1.70 -6.33
N GLY A 20 -5.72 -2.02 -6.17
CA GLY A 20 -4.70 -1.62 -7.12
C GLY A 20 -3.74 -2.74 -7.51
N ILE A 21 -3.06 -2.53 -8.62
CA ILE A 21 -1.96 -3.37 -9.08
C ILE A 21 -0.83 -2.51 -9.66
N ILE A 22 0.41 -2.88 -9.33
CA ILE A 22 1.61 -2.42 -10.01
C ILE A 22 2.02 -3.55 -10.95
N PHE A 23 1.93 -3.32 -12.26
CA PHE A 23 2.29 -4.30 -13.27
C PHE A 23 3.82 -4.42 -13.40
N ASN A 24 4.28 -5.54 -13.95
CA ASN A 24 5.71 -5.77 -14.22
C ASN A 24 6.32 -4.77 -15.22
N ASP A 25 5.50 -4.12 -16.04
CA ASP A 25 5.92 -3.04 -16.94
C ASP A 25 5.93 -1.65 -16.27
N GLU A 26 5.94 -1.63 -14.93
CA GLU A 26 5.98 -0.45 -14.07
C GLU A 26 4.76 0.49 -14.14
N THR A 27 3.76 0.13 -14.95
CA THR A 27 2.48 0.84 -14.96
C THR A 27 1.64 0.47 -13.74
N ARG A 28 0.72 1.37 -13.36
CA ARG A 28 -0.13 1.20 -12.17
C ARG A 28 -1.59 1.35 -12.55
N MET A 29 -2.46 0.58 -11.91
CA MET A 29 -3.91 0.71 -12.08
C MET A 29 -4.60 0.60 -10.74
N LEU A 30 -5.43 1.58 -10.41
CA LEU A 30 -6.27 1.61 -9.21
C LEU A 30 -7.75 1.63 -9.62
N LEU A 31 -8.50 0.66 -9.13
CA LEU A 31 -9.95 0.63 -9.10
C LEU A 31 -10.44 1.27 -7.81
N GLN A 32 -11.14 2.39 -7.95
CA GLN A 32 -11.51 3.25 -6.84
C GLN A 32 -12.99 3.64 -6.88
N ARG A 33 -13.46 4.22 -5.76
CA ARG A 33 -14.82 4.76 -5.61
C ARG A 33 -15.89 3.69 -5.87
N LYS A 34 -15.80 2.55 -5.15
CA LYS A 34 -16.73 1.41 -5.24
C LYS A 34 -16.80 0.83 -6.66
N ASP A 35 -15.63 0.54 -7.22
CA ASP A 35 -15.45 -0.08 -8.53
C ASP A 35 -15.95 0.71 -9.74
N GLN A 36 -16.14 2.03 -9.59
CA GLN A 36 -16.69 2.89 -10.64
C GLN A 36 -15.62 3.59 -11.48
N TYR A 37 -14.47 3.92 -10.89
CA TYR A 37 -13.43 4.70 -11.54
C TYR A 37 -12.11 3.94 -11.58
N ILE A 38 -11.38 4.14 -12.67
CA ILE A 38 -10.02 3.65 -12.87
C ILE A 38 -9.09 4.86 -12.91
N HIS A 39 -8.04 4.82 -12.12
CA HIS A 39 -6.85 5.63 -12.33
C HIS A 39 -5.74 4.72 -12.86
N TYR A 40 -5.19 5.05 -14.02
CA TYR A 40 -4.12 4.32 -14.66
C TYR A 40 -2.93 5.23 -14.87
N VAL A 41 -1.75 4.81 -14.42
CA VAL A 41 -0.51 5.57 -14.57
C VAL A 41 0.43 4.80 -15.48
N HIS A 42 0.89 5.47 -16.54
CA HIS A 42 1.90 4.99 -17.47
C HIS A 42 3.30 5.04 -16.86
N ASN A 43 4.25 4.36 -17.51
CA ASN A 43 5.65 4.32 -17.07
C ASN A 43 6.36 5.68 -17.19
N ASP A 44 5.91 6.54 -18.12
CA ASP A 44 6.39 7.91 -18.29
C ASP A 44 5.81 8.90 -17.26
N GLY A 45 4.96 8.41 -16.35
CA GLY A 45 4.32 9.20 -15.31
C GLY A 45 3.01 9.88 -15.74
N THR A 46 2.62 9.81 -17.01
CA THR A 46 1.32 10.31 -17.46
C THR A 46 0.19 9.43 -16.91
N ASP A 47 -0.95 10.02 -16.63
CA ASP A 47 -2.08 9.32 -16.05
C ASP A 47 -3.40 9.53 -16.81
N ILE A 48 -4.31 8.59 -16.61
CA ILE A 48 -5.68 8.62 -17.11
C ILE A 48 -6.60 8.29 -15.95
N ILE A 49 -7.55 9.18 -15.68
CA ILE A 49 -8.68 8.91 -14.78
C ILE A 49 -9.95 8.81 -15.63
N CYS A 50 -10.61 7.66 -15.60
CA CYS A 50 -11.82 7.43 -16.37
C CYS A 50 -12.83 6.57 -15.60
N GLN A 51 -14.09 6.60 -16.03
CA GLN A 51 -15.05 5.61 -15.58
C GLN A 51 -14.63 4.24 -16.09
N LYS A 52 -14.81 3.19 -15.28
CA LYS A 52 -14.47 1.80 -15.65
C LYS A 52 -15.09 1.37 -16.99
N ARG A 53 -16.33 1.80 -17.26
CA ARG A 53 -17.05 1.52 -18.52
C ARG A 53 -16.46 2.23 -19.75
N SER A 54 -15.67 3.28 -19.53
CA SER A 54 -15.06 4.13 -20.57
C SER A 54 -13.56 3.88 -20.71
N ILE A 55 -13.06 2.77 -20.15
CA ILE A 55 -11.63 2.45 -20.22
C ILE A 55 -11.19 2.25 -21.68
N PRO A 56 -10.02 2.79 -22.08
CA PRO A 56 -9.47 2.53 -23.41
C PRO A 56 -9.33 1.02 -23.68
N LEU A 57 -9.67 0.60 -24.91
CA LEU A 57 -9.65 -0.81 -25.32
C LEU A 57 -8.28 -1.48 -25.06
N ALA A 58 -7.18 -0.73 -25.24
CA ALA A 58 -5.82 -1.20 -24.99
C ALA A 58 -5.57 -1.63 -23.53
N LEU A 59 -6.33 -1.10 -22.57
CA LEU A 59 -6.18 -1.39 -21.15
C LEU A 59 -7.11 -2.50 -20.65
N ASN A 60 -8.00 -3.04 -21.51
CA ASN A 60 -8.96 -4.08 -21.10
C ASN A 60 -8.30 -5.33 -20.53
N LYS A 61 -7.14 -5.75 -21.05
CA LYS A 61 -6.41 -6.90 -20.51
C LYS A 61 -5.95 -6.64 -19.08
N LYS A 62 -5.38 -5.46 -18.82
CA LYS A 62 -4.95 -5.03 -17.49
C LYS A 62 -6.13 -4.90 -16.52
N LEU A 63 -7.25 -4.35 -16.97
CA LEU A 63 -8.48 -4.30 -16.17
C LEU A 63 -9.00 -5.68 -15.79
N LYS A 64 -8.98 -6.66 -16.70
CA LYS A 64 -9.38 -8.04 -16.39
C LYS A 64 -8.49 -8.67 -15.32
N ILE A 65 -7.17 -8.47 -15.41
CA ILE A 65 -6.22 -8.94 -14.40
C ILE A 65 -6.50 -8.29 -13.04
N LEU A 66 -6.66 -6.97 -13.01
CA LEU A 66 -7.02 -6.22 -11.82
C LEU A 66 -8.30 -6.80 -11.17
N MET A 67 -9.38 -6.97 -11.95
CA MET A 67 -10.62 -7.55 -11.44
C MET A 67 -10.45 -8.98 -10.90
N HIS A 68 -9.66 -9.80 -11.57
CA HIS A 68 -9.40 -11.17 -11.13
C HIS A 68 -8.65 -11.21 -9.80
N CYS A 69 -7.56 -10.43 -9.67
CA CYS A 69 -6.82 -10.32 -8.42
C CYS A 69 -7.69 -9.71 -7.30
N GLY A 70 -8.52 -8.72 -7.61
CA GLY A 70 -9.42 -8.09 -6.65
C GLY A 70 -10.43 -9.06 -6.09
N LYS A 71 -11.08 -9.85 -6.96
CA LYS A 71 -12.01 -10.91 -6.56
C LYS A 71 -11.32 -11.92 -5.63
N TYR A 72 -10.17 -12.46 -6.04
CA TYR A 72 -9.43 -13.40 -5.22
C TYR A 72 -9.09 -12.82 -3.84
N MET A 73 -8.57 -11.59 -3.78
CA MET A 73 -8.17 -10.96 -2.53
C MET A 73 -9.37 -10.73 -1.60
N SER A 74 -10.54 -10.39 -2.16
CA SER A 74 -11.77 -10.21 -1.38
C SER A 74 -12.32 -11.53 -0.82
N GLU A 75 -12.13 -12.64 -1.52
CA GLU A 75 -12.62 -13.97 -1.12
C GLU A 75 -11.64 -14.71 -0.19
N SER A 76 -10.34 -14.44 -0.31
CA SER A 76 -9.29 -15.31 0.26
C SER A 76 -8.42 -14.67 1.34
N LEU A 77 -8.47 -13.34 1.55
CA LEU A 77 -7.56 -12.65 2.46
C LEU A 77 -8.27 -11.90 3.58
N LEU A 78 -7.72 -12.00 4.80
CA LEU A 78 -8.13 -11.20 5.94
C LEU A 78 -7.73 -9.73 5.75
N ARG A 79 -8.58 -8.81 6.19
CA ARG A 79 -8.26 -7.38 6.19
C ARG A 79 -7.25 -7.10 7.30
N ALA A 80 -6.25 -6.26 7.02
CA ALA A 80 -5.23 -5.90 8.02
C ALA A 80 -5.83 -5.16 9.24
N HIS A 81 -7.04 -4.61 9.07
CA HIS A 81 -7.81 -3.97 10.13
C HIS A 81 -9.30 -4.27 9.92
N GLU A 82 -9.93 -4.89 10.90
CA GLU A 82 -11.39 -5.02 11.02
C GLU A 82 -11.80 -4.18 12.23
N GLY A 83 -12.49 -3.05 12.01
CA GLY A 83 -13.08 -2.30 13.12
C GLY A 83 -13.04 -0.78 13.01
N ASN A 84 -11.96 -0.18 12.50
CA ASN A 84 -11.85 1.27 12.33
C ASN A 84 -11.17 1.61 11.01
N ALA A 85 -11.83 1.37 9.87
CA ALA A 85 -11.49 2.16 8.70
C ALA A 85 -11.73 3.62 9.13
N PRO A 86 -10.74 4.53 9.04
CA PRO A 86 -11.03 5.94 9.18
C PRO A 86 -12.18 6.20 8.22
N GLN A 87 -13.30 6.73 8.72
CA GLN A 87 -14.26 7.37 7.85
C GLN A 87 -13.52 8.60 7.33
N VAL A 88 -12.65 8.41 6.35
CA VAL A 88 -12.20 9.48 5.49
C VAL A 88 -13.51 9.91 4.88
N ALA A 89 -13.99 11.07 5.32
CA ALA A 89 -15.12 11.73 4.68
C ALA A 89 -14.91 11.60 3.18
N ALA A 90 -15.97 11.29 2.45
CA ALA A 90 -15.98 11.35 1.01
C ALA A 90 -15.89 12.82 0.57
N ASP A 91 -14.86 13.52 1.04
CA ASP A 91 -14.55 14.89 0.67
C ASP A 91 -13.67 14.84 -0.57
N GLY A 92 -14.16 15.56 -1.57
CA GLY A 92 -13.78 15.48 -2.97
C GLY A 92 -12.31 15.74 -3.28
N ASP A 93 -11.97 15.45 -4.53
CA ASP A 93 -10.73 15.77 -5.26
C ASP A 93 -9.37 15.46 -4.63
N ASN A 94 -9.29 14.94 -3.41
CA ASN A 94 -8.03 14.50 -2.86
C ASN A 94 -7.47 13.35 -3.70
N PRO A 95 -6.21 13.43 -4.17
CA PRO A 95 -5.61 12.39 -4.98
C PRO A 95 -5.57 11.09 -4.19
N SER A 96 -6.07 10.03 -4.80
CA SER A 96 -6.11 8.70 -4.20
C SER A 96 -4.68 8.26 -3.87
N VAL A 97 -4.46 7.89 -2.60
CA VAL A 97 -3.18 7.33 -2.17
C VAL A 97 -3.05 5.93 -2.73
N GLU A 98 -1.93 5.64 -3.38
CA GLU A 98 -1.67 4.37 -4.07
C GLU A 98 -0.34 3.79 -3.65
N VAL A 99 -0.11 2.49 -3.91
CA VAL A 99 1.25 1.96 -3.80
C VAL A 99 2.02 2.45 -5.03
N PHE A 100 3.10 3.18 -4.77
CA PHE A 100 4.00 3.71 -5.78
C PHE A 100 5.07 2.67 -6.16
N LYS A 101 5.70 2.08 -5.14
CA LYS A 101 6.73 1.05 -5.30
C LYS A 101 6.58 -0.01 -4.24
N TRP A 102 7.04 -1.22 -4.55
CA TRP A 102 7.08 -2.31 -3.61
C TRP A 102 8.42 -3.04 -3.70
N MET A 103 8.82 -3.70 -2.62
CA MET A 103 9.98 -4.57 -2.57
C MET A 103 9.70 -5.77 -1.68
N ARG A 104 10.29 -6.91 -2.03
CA ARG A 104 10.27 -8.11 -1.21
C ARG A 104 11.64 -8.31 -0.56
N GLY A 105 11.65 -8.29 0.76
CA GLY A 105 12.78 -8.73 1.58
C GLY A 105 12.73 -10.24 1.85
N GLU A 106 13.62 -10.71 2.72
CA GLU A 106 13.63 -12.11 3.17
C GLU A 106 12.39 -12.42 4.02
N THR A 107 12.05 -11.52 4.94
CA THR A 107 10.90 -11.68 5.85
C THR A 107 9.94 -10.51 5.81
N GLU A 108 10.13 -9.58 4.87
CA GLU A 108 9.40 -8.33 4.81
C GLU A 108 8.76 -8.10 3.44
N MET A 109 7.54 -7.58 3.46
CA MET A 109 6.92 -6.97 2.29
C MET A 109 6.86 -5.46 2.50
N ILE A 110 7.51 -4.71 1.62
CA ILE A 110 7.70 -3.27 1.73
C ILE A 110 6.90 -2.57 0.64
N MET A 111 6.14 -1.55 1.02
CA MET A 111 5.34 -0.74 0.12
C MET A 111 5.60 0.73 0.41
N MET A 112 5.98 1.49 -0.61
CA MET A 112 6.01 2.96 -0.58
C MET A 112 4.74 3.47 -1.25
N LEU A 113 4.02 4.35 -0.58
CA LEU A 113 2.78 4.94 -1.08
C LEU A 113 3.05 6.29 -1.75
N THR A 114 2.16 6.73 -2.63
CA THR A 114 2.27 8.01 -3.37
C THR A 114 2.30 9.24 -2.47
N ASN A 115 1.78 9.13 -1.24
CA ASN A 115 1.87 10.19 -0.23
C ASN A 115 3.19 10.15 0.58
N GLY A 116 4.16 9.34 0.16
CA GLY A 116 5.47 9.20 0.82
C GLY A 116 5.47 8.30 2.07
N SER A 117 4.32 7.73 2.46
CA SER A 117 4.30 6.76 3.56
C SER A 117 4.98 5.46 3.17
N VAL A 118 5.66 4.81 4.12
CA VAL A 118 6.29 3.50 3.91
C VAL A 118 5.68 2.49 4.87
N GLN A 119 5.10 1.44 4.32
CA GLN A 119 4.58 0.30 5.08
C GLN A 119 5.50 -0.91 4.94
N VAL A 120 5.83 -1.55 6.05
CA VAL A 120 6.57 -2.81 6.10
C VAL A 120 5.75 -3.85 6.85
N ASN A 121 5.46 -4.97 6.20
CA ASN A 121 4.77 -6.13 6.79
C ASN A 121 5.78 -7.24 7.06
N PHE A 122 5.93 -7.65 8.32
CA PHE A 122 6.84 -8.71 8.74
C PHE A 122 6.11 -10.06 8.73
N SER A 123 6.61 -11.04 7.97
CA SER A 123 5.99 -12.37 7.85
C SER A 123 6.22 -13.25 9.07
N SER A 124 7.28 -13.01 9.85
CA SER A 124 7.65 -13.82 11.00
C SER A 124 6.65 -13.74 12.16
N ASP A 125 6.02 -12.58 12.36
CA ASP A 125 5.11 -12.33 13.48
C ASP A 125 3.88 -11.49 13.11
N HIS A 126 3.63 -11.31 11.81
CA HIS A 126 2.52 -10.54 11.25
C HIS A 126 2.43 -9.06 11.68
N THR A 127 3.44 -8.53 12.36
CA THR A 127 3.50 -7.11 12.71
C THR A 127 3.65 -6.27 11.44
N LYS A 128 3.08 -5.07 11.47
CA LYS A 128 3.19 -4.10 10.37
C LYS A 128 3.59 -2.77 10.96
N LEU A 129 4.52 -2.10 10.28
CA LEU A 129 4.89 -0.73 10.59
C LEU A 129 4.50 0.17 9.43
N ILE A 130 3.87 1.30 9.71
CA ILE A 130 3.59 2.35 8.73
C ILE A 130 4.29 3.62 9.19
N LEU A 131 5.35 4.01 8.49
CA LEU A 131 6.08 5.25 8.71
C LEU A 131 5.45 6.36 7.86
N CYS A 132 5.09 7.47 8.51
CA CYS A 132 4.65 8.69 7.82
C CYS A 132 5.67 9.80 8.08
N GLY A 133 6.37 10.23 7.03
CA GLY A 133 7.37 11.29 7.11
C GLY A 133 6.78 12.65 7.48
N CYS A 134 5.62 13.00 6.90
CA CYS A 134 4.95 14.28 7.09
C CYS A 134 4.56 14.52 8.55
N THR A 135 4.00 13.51 9.21
CA THR A 135 3.59 13.59 10.63
C THR A 135 4.69 13.18 11.60
N LYS A 136 5.83 12.68 11.10
CA LYS A 136 6.92 12.11 11.90
C LYS A 136 6.40 11.06 12.90
N THR A 137 5.56 10.15 12.42
CA THR A 137 4.98 9.07 13.23
C THR A 137 5.26 7.71 12.64
N VAL A 138 5.29 6.70 13.50
CA VAL A 138 5.20 5.29 13.12
C VAL A 138 3.95 4.68 13.74
N THR A 139 3.14 4.04 12.90
CA THR A 139 2.02 3.22 13.34
C THR A 139 2.47 1.77 13.42
N VAL A 140 2.26 1.15 14.58
CA VAL A 140 2.50 -0.27 14.82
C VAL A 140 1.16 -0.99 14.77
N ILE A 141 1.07 -2.07 14.00
CA ILE A 141 -0.10 -2.94 13.93
C ILE A 141 0.38 -4.37 14.23
N GLU A 142 0.05 -4.88 15.41
CA GLU A 142 0.39 -6.26 15.82
C GLU A 142 -0.75 -7.21 15.48
N SER A 143 -2.00 -6.74 15.59
CA SER A 143 -3.21 -7.44 15.20
C SER A 143 -4.28 -6.43 14.77
N ALA A 144 -5.41 -6.92 14.25
CA ALA A 144 -6.54 -6.04 13.91
C ALA A 144 -7.02 -5.23 15.13
N ALA A 145 -6.96 -5.82 16.33
CA ALA A 145 -7.39 -5.18 17.59
C ALA A 145 -6.30 -4.31 18.24
N TYR A 146 -5.04 -4.44 17.82
CA TYR A 146 -3.91 -3.70 18.42
C TYR A 146 -3.15 -2.88 17.38
N MET A 147 -3.54 -1.60 17.29
CA MET A 147 -2.90 -0.57 16.47
C MET A 147 -2.53 0.62 17.35
N LYS A 148 -1.29 1.09 17.24
CA LYS A 148 -0.80 2.26 17.99
C LYS A 148 0.05 3.16 17.12
N THR A 149 -0.25 4.46 17.13
CA THR A 149 0.56 5.48 16.46
C THR A 149 1.47 6.19 17.46
N LEU A 150 2.77 6.23 17.17
CA LEU A 150 3.81 6.76 18.03
C LEU A 150 4.54 7.89 17.29
N LYS A 151 4.73 9.04 17.96
CA LYS A 151 5.61 10.10 17.45
C LYS A 151 7.06 9.63 17.52
N LEU A 152 7.83 9.86 16.47
CA LEU A 152 9.26 9.49 16.43
C LEU A 152 10.06 10.21 17.52
N ASP A 153 9.73 11.48 17.82
CA ASP A 153 10.36 12.23 18.91
C ASP A 153 10.12 11.59 20.28
N ASN A 154 8.94 11.02 20.51
CA ASN A 154 8.65 10.30 21.75
C ASN A 154 9.48 9.01 21.84
N LEU A 155 9.66 8.29 20.73
CA LEU A 155 10.52 7.09 20.70
C LEU A 155 12.00 7.45 20.93
N ARG A 156 12.43 8.61 20.43
CA ARG A 156 13.78 9.13 20.66
C ARG A 156 14.01 9.47 22.14
N ASN A 157 13.03 10.11 22.78
CA ASN A 157 13.17 10.62 24.15
C ASN A 157 12.91 9.55 25.21
N CYS A 158 11.89 8.71 25.03
CA CYS A 158 11.47 7.71 26.02
C CYS A 158 12.05 6.31 25.74
N GLY A 159 12.69 6.13 24.59
CA GLY A 159 13.15 4.83 24.12
C GLY A 159 12.04 3.98 23.49
N ALA A 160 12.46 2.80 23.02
CA ALA A 160 11.62 1.82 22.35
C ALA A 160 12.09 0.41 22.74
N SER A 161 11.20 -0.57 22.67
CA SER A 161 11.58 -1.97 22.88
C SER A 161 12.65 -2.40 21.88
N VAL A 162 13.48 -3.38 22.25
CA VAL A 162 14.52 -3.92 21.36
C VAL A 162 13.92 -4.43 20.05
N GLN A 163 12.74 -5.07 20.13
CA GLN A 163 12.00 -5.55 18.97
C GLN A 163 11.57 -4.41 18.03
N LEU A 164 11.00 -3.34 18.58
CA LEU A 164 10.58 -2.18 17.78
C LEU A 164 11.80 -1.48 17.15
N LYS A 165 12.91 -1.34 17.88
CA LYS A 165 14.16 -0.78 17.33
C LYS A 165 14.66 -1.59 16.14
N ARG A 166 14.69 -2.93 16.24
CA ARG A 166 15.09 -3.81 15.13
C ARG A 166 14.20 -3.62 13.90
N LYS A 167 12.88 -3.61 14.08
CA LYS A 167 11.93 -3.38 12.98
C LYS A 167 12.09 -1.99 12.36
N LEU A 168 12.33 -0.95 13.17
CA LEU A 168 12.61 0.40 12.68
C LEU A 168 13.92 0.49 11.88
N SER A 169 14.96 -0.26 12.26
CA SER A 169 16.19 -0.35 11.45
C SER A 169 15.92 -0.95 10.07
N VAL A 170 15.03 -1.93 9.98
CA VAL A 170 14.60 -2.50 8.69
C VAL A 170 13.84 -1.46 7.85
N VAL A 171 12.89 -0.73 8.46
CA VAL A 171 12.20 0.38 7.78
C VAL A 171 13.20 1.39 7.25
N LEU A 172 14.17 1.83 8.06
CA LEU A 172 15.20 2.79 7.67
C LEU A 172 16.06 2.29 6.49
N LYS A 173 16.46 1.02 6.50
CA LYS A 173 17.18 0.39 5.37
C LYS A 173 16.41 0.61 4.06
N TYR A 174 15.12 0.32 4.04
CA TYR A 174 14.33 0.42 2.80
C TYR A 174 13.97 1.86 2.42
N VAL A 175 13.78 2.76 3.39
CA VAL A 175 13.66 4.19 3.12
C VAL A 175 14.90 4.70 2.39
N ASN A 176 16.10 4.35 2.86
CA ASN A 176 17.34 4.76 2.20
C ASN A 176 17.45 4.19 0.78
N ILE A 177 17.00 2.95 0.54
CA ILE A 177 16.97 2.35 -0.80
C ILE A 177 15.99 3.09 -1.73
N PHE A 178 14.84 3.53 -1.21
CA PHE A 178 13.89 4.30 -2.01
C PHE A 178 14.39 5.71 -2.34
N LEU A 179 15.23 6.31 -1.47
CA LEU A 179 15.78 7.65 -1.64
C LEU A 179 17.09 7.69 -2.45
N SER A 180 17.79 6.56 -2.59
CA SER A 180 19.09 6.49 -3.29
C SER A 180 18.97 6.33 -4.82
N LYS A 181 17.76 6.45 -5.37
CA LYS A 181 17.44 6.35 -6.79
C LYS A 181 16.50 7.48 -7.19
#